data_AF-A0A1G1QAJ4-F1
#
_entry.id   AF-A0A1G1QAJ4-F1
#
_cell.length_a   1.000
_cell.length_b   1.000
_cell.length_c   1.000
_cell.angle_alpha   90.00
_cell.angle_beta   90.00
_cell.angle_gamma   90.00
#
_symmetry.space_group_name_H-M   'P 1'
#
loop_
_entity.id
_entity.type
_entity.pdbx_description
1 polymer ?
#
loop_
_entity_poly.entity_id
_entity_poly.type
_entity_poly.pdbx_seq_one_letter_code
_entity_poly.pdbx_strand_id
1 'polypeptide(L)'
;MQRLNEPEKIPDLDNKTKELILLALAITYRSADDTKQHIMRAAMSGASSEEITQVLLIAIKKREAESLSVSREKDNLGIGTAFTEQNNKRIAAQRR
;
A
#
# COMPACT_ATOMS: atom_id res chain seq x y z
N MET A 1 -23.42 41.58 -5.66
CA MET A 1 -23.05 40.36 -6.41
C MET A 1 -21.72 39.85 -5.86
N GLN A 2 -21.73 38.74 -5.13
CA GLN A 2 -20.49 38.05 -4.74
C GLN A 2 -19.94 37.32 -5.96
N ARG A 3 -18.68 37.58 -6.33
CA ARG A 3 -17.97 36.73 -7.28
C ARG A 3 -17.81 35.37 -6.60
N LEU A 4 -18.50 34.35 -7.10
CA LEU A 4 -18.18 32.97 -6.77
C LEU A 4 -16.73 32.75 -7.21
N ASN A 5 -15.84 32.43 -6.27
CA ASN A 5 -14.46 32.10 -6.59
C ASN A 5 -14.50 30.92 -7.58
N GLU A 6 -13.98 31.13 -8.79
CA GLU A 6 -13.78 30.03 -9.73
C GLU A 6 -12.93 28.95 -9.04
N PRO A 7 -13.25 27.66 -9.22
CA PRO A 7 -12.49 26.59 -8.58
C PRO A 7 -11.03 26.74 -9.00
N GLU A 8 -10.15 26.87 -8.00
CA GLU A 8 -8.71 27.00 -8.20
C GLU A 8 -8.25 25.85 -9.10
N LYS A 9 -7.75 26.20 -10.29
CA LYS A 9 -7.34 25.20 -11.28
C LYS A 9 -6.14 24.45 -10.70
N ILE A 10 -6.38 23.23 -10.22
CA ILE A 10 -5.33 22.37 -9.69
C ILE A 10 -4.30 22.17 -10.82
N PRO A 11 -3.01 22.49 -10.60
CA PRO A 11 -1.98 22.30 -11.60
C PRO A 11 -1.96 20.83 -12.03
N ASP A 12 -1.94 20.58 -13.34
CA ASP A 12 -1.79 19.21 -13.84
C ASP A 12 -0.39 18.71 -13.45
N LEU A 13 -0.32 17.47 -12.97
CA LEU A 13 0.95 16.86 -12.60
C LEU A 13 1.77 16.57 -13.85
N ASP A 14 3.08 16.78 -13.77
CA ASP A 14 3.97 16.37 -14.84
C ASP A 14 4.03 14.83 -14.95
N ASN A 15 4.48 14.34 -16.12
CA ASN A 15 4.52 12.90 -16.37
C ASN A 15 5.43 12.17 -15.40
N LYS A 16 6.54 12.79 -14.98
CA LYS A 16 7.44 12.23 -13.96
C LYS A 16 6.69 11.96 -12.66
N THR A 17 5.97 12.94 -12.15
CA THR A 17 5.22 12.82 -10.90
C THR A 17 4.09 11.81 -11.02
N LYS A 18 3.37 11.82 -12.15
CA LYS A 18 2.31 10.82 -12.42
C LYS A 18 2.85 9.39 -12.37
N GLU A 19 3.96 9.12 -13.05
CA GLU A 19 4.54 7.77 -13.10
C GLU A 19 5.14 7.35 -11.75
N LEU A 20 5.73 8.26 -10.97
CA LEU A 20 6.19 7.96 -9.61
C LEU A 20 5.03 7.64 -8.65
N ILE A 21 3.88 8.33 -8.77
CA ILE A 21 2.67 8.01 -8.00
C ILE A 21 2.14 6.62 -8.40
N LEU A 22 2.05 6.34 -9.70
CA LEU A 22 1.57 5.05 -10.20
C LEU A 22 2.50 3.90 -9.77
N LEU A 23 3.82 4.13 -9.72
CA LEU A 23 4.78 3.18 -9.16
C LEU A 23 4.47 2.86 -7.69
N ALA A 24 4.24 3.88 -6.86
CA ALA A 24 3.88 3.66 -5.46
C ALA A 24 2.61 2.80 -5.31
N LEU A 25 1.58 3.10 -6.11
CA LEU A 25 0.32 2.35 -6.12
C LEU A 25 0.51 0.90 -6.57
N ALA A 26 1.30 0.66 -7.62
CA ALA A 26 1.58 -0.69 -8.11
C ALA A 26 2.19 -1.59 -7.02
N ILE A 27 3.07 -1.03 -6.18
CA ILE A 27 3.68 -1.73 -5.05
C ILE A 27 2.64 -2.02 -3.95
N THR A 28 1.79 -1.05 -3.63
CA THR A 28 0.70 -1.21 -2.66
C THR A 28 -0.26 -2.32 -3.09
N TYR A 29 -0.61 -2.39 -4.38
CA TYR A 29 -1.49 -3.42 -4.95
C TYR A 29 -0.79 -4.72 -5.36
N ARG A 30 0.53 -4.84 -5.13
CA ARG A 30 1.34 -6.05 -5.41
C ARG A 30 1.35 -6.47 -6.88
N SER A 31 1.28 -5.52 -7.80
CA SER A 31 1.38 -5.78 -9.24
C SER A 31 2.84 -5.67 -9.69
N ALA A 32 3.48 -6.83 -9.92
CA ALA A 32 4.87 -6.87 -10.37
C ALA A 32 5.05 -6.30 -11.79
N ASP A 33 4.06 -6.53 -12.66
CA ASP A 33 4.11 -6.04 -14.04
C ASP A 33 3.93 -4.53 -14.10
N ASP A 34 2.98 -3.96 -13.36
CA ASP A 34 2.79 -2.52 -13.30
C ASP A 34 4.00 -1.85 -12.63
N THR A 35 4.58 -2.47 -11.59
CA THR A 35 5.79 -1.96 -10.94
C THR A 35 6.93 -1.81 -11.96
N LYS A 36 7.17 -2.83 -12.79
CA LYS A 36 8.20 -2.78 -13.84
C LYS A 36 7.89 -1.70 -14.88
N GLN A 37 6.63 -1.62 -15.33
CA GLN A 37 6.22 -0.65 -16.33
C GLN A 37 6.39 0.79 -15.83
N HIS A 38 5.97 1.08 -14.59
CA HIS A 38 6.05 2.42 -14.02
C HIS A 38 7.49 2.82 -13.64
N ILE A 39 8.37 1.88 -13.28
CA ILE A 39 9.82 2.15 -13.17
C ILE A 39 10.36 2.65 -14.51
N MET A 40 10.07 1.94 -15.60
CA MET A 40 10.58 2.28 -16.92
C MET A 40 10.04 3.63 -17.40
N ARG A 41 8.73 3.87 -17.24
CA ARG A 41 8.09 5.13 -17.65
C ARG A 41 8.52 6.33 -16.81
N ALA A 42 8.74 6.15 -15.51
CA ALA A 42 9.29 7.19 -14.65
C ALA A 42 10.71 7.57 -15.10
N ALA A 43 11.57 6.58 -15.38
CA ALA A 43 12.92 6.82 -15.90
C ALA A 43 12.90 7.54 -17.26
N MET A 44 12.02 7.10 -18.18
CA MET A 44 11.81 7.78 -19.48
C MET A 44 11.30 9.22 -19.33
N SER A 45 10.61 9.53 -18.23
CA SER A 45 10.11 10.88 -17.89
C SER A 45 11.14 11.71 -17.13
N GLY A 46 12.37 11.22 -16.96
CA GLY A 46 13.46 11.94 -16.31
C GLY A 46 13.57 11.73 -14.79
N ALA A 47 12.88 10.74 -14.22
CA ALA A 47 13.11 10.36 -12.83
C ALA A 47 14.50 9.75 -12.64
N SER A 48 15.21 10.19 -11.59
CA SER A 48 16.50 9.59 -11.24
C SER A 48 16.34 8.22 -10.57
N SER A 49 17.42 7.44 -10.55
CA SER A 49 17.48 6.18 -9.79
C SER A 49 17.15 6.38 -8.32
N GLU A 50 17.58 7.50 -7.73
CA GLU A 50 17.34 7.86 -6.33
C GLU A 50 15.86 8.17 -6.08
N GLU A 51 15.21 8.94 -6.96
CA GLU A 51 13.77 9.22 -6.86
C GLU A 51 12.95 7.93 -6.93
N ILE A 52 13.25 7.04 -7.88
CA ILE A 52 12.60 5.74 -8.03
C ILE A 52 12.82 4.87 -6.78
N THR A 53 14.06 4.81 -6.28
CA THR A 53 14.42 4.04 -5.09
C THR A 53 13.71 4.55 -3.83
N GLN A 54 13.61 5.87 -3.66
CA GLN A 54 12.89 6.46 -2.53
C GLN A 54 11.41 6.11 -2.56
N VAL A 55 10.76 6.21 -3.73
CA VAL A 55 9.36 5.82 -3.90
C VAL A 55 9.14 4.34 -3.57
N LEU A 56 10.02 3.45 -4.06
CA LEU A 56 9.99 2.03 -3.73
C LEU A 56 10.04 1.80 -2.21
N LEU A 57 10.99 2.46 -1.53
CA LEU A 57 11.15 2.33 -0.07
C LEU A 57 9.92 2.82 0.70
N ILE A 58 9.36 3.96 0.30
CA ILE A 58 8.19 4.56 0.95
C ILE A 58 6.97 3.63 0.81
N ALA A 59 6.72 3.12 -0.39
CA ALA A 59 5.57 2.25 -0.66
C ALA A 59 5.67 0.90 0.09
N ILE A 60 6.87 0.31 0.14
CA ILE A 60 7.12 -0.92 0.91
C ILE A 60 6.87 -0.68 2.41
N LYS A 61 7.43 0.39 2.98
CA LYS A 61 7.23 0.74 4.39
C LYS A 61 5.75 0.97 4.73
N LYS A 62 5.01 1.65 3.85
CA LYS A 62 3.57 1.87 4.03
C LYS A 62 2.80 0.54 4.07
N ARG A 63 3.10 -0.37 3.15
CA ARG A 63 2.49 -1.70 3.10
C ARG A 63 2.80 -2.53 4.34
N GLU A 64 4.04 -2.49 4.82
CA GLU A 64 4.43 -3.16 6.07
C GLU A 64 3.65 -2.60 7.26
N ALA A 65 3.51 -1.27 7.36
CA ALA A 65 2.73 -0.63 8.41
C ALA A 65 1.24 -1.06 8.37
N GLU A 66 0.64 -1.18 7.20
CA GLU A 66 -0.73 -1.69 7.04
C GLU A 66 -0.87 -3.14 7.51
N SER A 67 0.10 -4.00 7.17
CA SER A 67 0.09 -5.40 7.61
C SER A 67 0.16 -5.53 9.14
N LEU A 68 0.90 -4.64 9.81
CA LEU A 68 0.98 -4.59 11.28
C LEU A 68 -0.31 -4.06 11.91
N SER A 69 -0.99 -3.10 11.27
CA SER A 69 -2.26 -2.57 11.75
C SER A 69 -3.39 -3.62 11.72
N VAL A 70 -3.45 -4.42 10.65
CA VAL A 70 -4.42 -5.54 10.53
C VAL A 70 -4.17 -6.62 11.58
N SER A 71 -2.90 -6.93 11.88
CA SER A 71 -2.57 -7.90 12.94
C SER A 71 -3.02 -7.41 14.32
N ARG A 72 -2.77 -6.14 14.66
CA ARG A 72 -3.23 -5.55 15.93
C ARG A 72 -4.75 -5.49 16.05
N GLU A 73 -5.45 -5.23 14.95
CA GLU A 73 -6.92 -5.24 14.95
C GLU A 73 -7.48 -6.66 15.15
N LYS A 74 -6.87 -7.69 14.55
CA LYS A 74 -7.23 -9.10 14.79
C LYS A 74 -6.96 -9.54 16.23
N ASP A 75 -5.90 -9.05 16.83
CA ASP A 75 -5.58 -9.30 18.25
C ASP A 75 -6.61 -8.62 19.16
N ASN A 76 -6.98 -7.38 18.87
CA ASN A 76 -8.00 -6.62 19.63
C ASN A 76 -9.42 -7.18 19.48
N LEU A 77 -9.74 -7.80 18.34
CA LEU A 77 -11.01 -8.47 18.10
C LEU A 77 -11.05 -9.91 18.67
N GLY A 78 -9.99 -10.39 19.32
CA GLY A 78 -9.95 -11.71 19.97
C GLY A 78 -10.02 -12.91 19.00
N ILE A 79 -9.87 -12.67 17.70
CA ILE A 79 -10.07 -13.68 16.65
C ILE A 79 -8.90 -14.69 16.65
N GLY A 80 -7.69 -14.24 17.04
CA GLY A 80 -6.50 -15.07 17.10
C GLY A 80 -6.51 -16.12 18.22
N THR A 81 -7.12 -15.81 19.37
CA THR A 81 -7.13 -16.68 20.56
C THR A 81 -8.32 -17.65 20.56
N ALA A 82 -9.50 -17.22 20.10
CA ALA A 82 -10.69 -18.07 20.08
C ALA A 82 -10.54 -19.28 19.13
N PHE A 83 -9.91 -19.10 17.98
CA PHE A 83 -9.71 -20.19 17.00
C PHE A 83 -8.70 -21.24 17.49
N THR A 84 -7.61 -20.81 18.13
CA THR A 84 -6.59 -21.73 18.68
C THR A 84 -7.11 -22.49 19.90
N GLU A 85 -7.86 -21.83 20.79
CA GLU A 85 -8.39 -22.47 21.99
C GLU A 85 -9.48 -23.52 21.68
N GLN A 86 -10.37 -23.21 20.72
CA GLN A 86 -11.39 -24.15 20.27
C GLN A 86 -10.78 -25.36 19.54
N ASN A 87 -9.73 -25.14 18.74
CA ASN A 87 -9.05 -26.24 18.05
C ASN A 87 -8.28 -27.15 19.03
N ASN A 88 -7.62 -26.58 20.04
CA ASN A 88 -6.95 -27.34 21.10
C ASN A 88 -7.94 -28.18 21.93
N LYS A 89 -9.12 -27.64 22.24
CA LYS A 89 -10.20 -28.38 22.94
C LYS A 89 -10.72 -29.55 22.09
N ARG A 90 -10.88 -29.38 20.78
CA ARG A 90 -11.29 -30.48 19.86
C ARG A 90 -10.23 -31.59 19.80
N ILE A 91 -8.95 -31.24 19.69
CA ILE A 91 -7.86 -32.22 19.66
C ILE A 91 -7.76 -32.98 20.99
N ALA A 92 -7.93 -32.30 22.12
CA ALA A 92 -7.93 -32.93 23.44
C ALA A 92 -9.13 -33.88 23.64
N ALA A 93 -10.31 -33.54 23.10
CA ALA A 93 -11.50 -34.39 23.16
C ALA A 93 -11.41 -35.63 22.24
N GLN A 94 -10.64 -35.57 21.15
CA GLN A 94 -10.42 -36.70 20.23
C GLN A 94 -9.35 -37.69 20.71
N ARG A 95 -8.63 -37.38 21.79
CA ARG A 95 -7.57 -38.22 22.39
C ARG A 95 -8.03 -38.98 23.64
N ARG A 96 -9.33 -39.01 23.90
CA ARG A 96 -9.98 -39.84 24.93
C ARG A 96 -10.78 -40.93 24.26
#